data_AF-D4CKV1-F1
#
_entry.id   AF-D4CKV1-F1
#
_cell.length_a   1.000
_cell.length_b   1.000
_cell.length_c   1.000
_cell.angle_alpha   90.00
_cell.angle_beta   90.00
_cell.angle_gamma   90.00
#
_symmetry.space_group_name_H-M   'P 1'
#
loop_
_entity.id
_entity.type
_entity.pdbx_description
1 polymer ?
#
loop_
_entity_poly.entity_id
_entity_poly.type
_entity_poly.pdbx_seq_one_letter_code
_entity_poly.pdbx_strand_id
1 'polypeptide(L)'
;MFNNSRKAETASWNDKIDTIIGEHTNVEGTLHTKDTTRIDGRIKGEAISDGYLIIGEGGYVEGDVRSENMLIAGTVHGNVYVKDRLEITESGKIIGDITTKSLVIAEGASFAGKCTMAALLKGAENQQPTAGQKELMKNGESKLQQRVAEAK
;
A
#
# COMPACT_ATOMS: atom_id res chain seq x y z
N MET A 1 19.34 -29.02 -28.91
CA MET A 1 20.10 -27.78 -28.59
C MET A 1 19.14 -26.84 -27.87
N PHE A 2 19.27 -26.71 -26.55
CA PHE A 2 18.46 -25.81 -25.73
C PHE A 2 19.42 -24.90 -24.98
N ASN A 3 19.38 -23.59 -25.25
CA ASN A 3 20.09 -22.60 -24.46
C ASN A 3 19.10 -21.51 -24.06
N ASN A 4 18.57 -21.61 -22.85
CA ASN A 4 17.69 -20.61 -22.23
C ASN A 4 18.36 -20.11 -20.95
N SER A 5 19.36 -19.24 -21.10
CA SER A 5 19.90 -18.45 -20.00
C SER A 5 19.06 -17.19 -19.82
N ARG A 6 17.88 -17.34 -19.19
CA ARG A 6 17.18 -16.19 -18.60
C ARG A 6 17.93 -15.81 -17.33
N LYS A 7 18.81 -14.84 -17.49
CA LYS A 7 19.42 -14.02 -16.45
C LYS A 7 18.31 -13.60 -15.48
N ALA A 8 18.30 -14.15 -14.26
CA ALA A 8 17.50 -13.59 -13.19
C ALA A 8 18.09 -12.21 -12.88
N GLU A 9 17.38 -11.16 -13.23
CA GLU A 9 17.64 -9.82 -12.71
C GLU A 9 17.38 -9.84 -11.21
N THR A 10 18.40 -10.22 -10.44
CA THR A 10 18.47 -9.90 -9.02
C THR A 10 18.64 -8.38 -8.94
N ALA A 11 17.53 -7.66 -8.84
CA ALA A 11 17.55 -6.24 -8.55
C ALA A 11 18.33 -6.03 -7.24
N SER A 12 19.57 -5.54 -7.35
CA SER A 12 20.36 -5.11 -6.21
C SER A 12 19.78 -3.79 -5.71
N TRP A 13 18.75 -3.87 -4.88
CA TRP A 13 18.20 -2.71 -4.25
C TRP A 13 19.13 -2.31 -3.11
N ASN A 14 20.01 -1.35 -3.39
CA ASN A 14 20.81 -0.69 -2.38
C ASN A 14 19.87 0.21 -1.56
N ASP A 15 19.00 -0.39 -0.74
CA ASP A 15 18.25 0.33 0.28
C ASP A 15 19.26 0.79 1.33
N LYS A 16 19.81 1.98 1.10
CA LYS A 16 20.49 2.71 2.15
C LYS A 16 19.44 2.96 3.23
N ILE A 17 19.57 2.24 4.33
CA ILE A 17 18.80 2.56 5.54
C ILE A 17 19.27 3.94 5.98
N ASP A 18 18.38 4.93 5.88
CA ASP A 18 18.71 6.33 6.17
C ASP A 18 18.60 6.60 7.67
N THR A 19 17.54 6.10 8.28
CA THR A 19 17.26 6.27 9.71
C THR A 19 17.22 4.93 10.43
N ILE A 20 17.89 4.83 11.57
CA ILE A 20 17.89 3.67 12.45
C ILE A 20 17.49 4.12 13.86
N ILE A 21 16.44 3.52 14.41
CA ILE A 21 16.03 3.66 15.81
C ILE A 21 16.47 2.40 16.55
N GLY A 22 17.49 2.53 17.39
CA GLY A 22 18.07 1.40 18.11
C GLY A 22 17.20 0.87 19.25
N GLU A 23 17.51 -0.35 19.70
CA GLU A 23 16.77 -1.14 20.71
C GLU A 23 16.53 -0.43 22.05
N HIS A 24 17.42 0.47 22.44
CA HIS A 24 17.35 1.20 23.71
C HIS A 24 16.68 2.58 23.59
N THR A 25 15.95 2.80 22.50
CA THR A 25 15.26 4.06 22.22
C THR A 25 13.77 3.91 22.47
N ASN A 26 13.18 4.88 23.17
CA ASN A 26 11.73 5.02 23.31
C ASN A 26 11.29 6.33 22.64
N VAL A 27 10.34 6.24 21.72
CA VAL A 27 9.75 7.39 21.02
C VAL A 27 8.29 7.48 21.38
N GLU A 28 7.85 8.63 21.89
CA GLU A 28 6.46 8.90 22.21
C GLU A 28 5.94 10.06 21.35
N GLY A 29 4.84 9.85 20.63
CA GLY A 29 4.24 10.84 19.72
C GLY A 29 4.21 10.37 18.27
N THR A 30 4.33 11.31 17.33
CA THR A 30 4.26 11.02 15.89
C THR A 30 5.64 11.09 15.25
N LEU A 31 6.08 9.99 14.64
CA LEU A 31 7.32 9.88 13.88
C LEU A 31 7.02 10.02 12.38
N HIS A 32 7.67 10.96 11.71
CA HIS A 32 7.61 11.12 10.26
C HIS A 32 8.98 10.88 9.64
N THR A 33 9.02 10.00 8.65
CA THR A 33 10.24 9.67 7.88
C THR A 33 9.92 9.65 6.38
N LYS A 34 10.92 9.92 5.55
CA LYS A 34 10.73 9.96 4.08
C LYS A 34 11.31 8.75 3.39
N ASP A 35 12.50 8.34 3.82
CA ASP A 35 13.27 7.26 3.23
C ASP A 35 13.19 5.98 4.09
N THR A 36 13.99 4.98 3.71
CA THR A 36 14.06 3.68 4.38
C THR A 36 14.44 3.83 5.85
N THR A 37 13.54 3.41 6.74
CA THR A 37 13.68 3.55 8.19
C THR A 37 13.63 2.19 8.86
N ARG A 38 14.58 1.93 9.77
CA ARG A 38 14.61 0.73 10.59
C ARG A 38 14.34 1.05 12.06
N ILE A 39 13.45 0.28 12.68
CA ILE A 39 13.03 0.43 14.07
C ILE A 39 13.30 -0.88 14.79
N ASP A 40 14.29 -0.88 15.68
CA ASP A 40 14.56 -1.96 16.63
C ASP A 40 14.16 -1.57 18.06
N GLY A 41 13.72 -0.32 18.30
CA GLY A 41 13.30 0.21 19.61
C GLY A 41 11.79 0.19 19.88
N ARG A 42 11.35 0.96 20.88
CA ARG A 42 9.93 1.12 21.25
C ARG A 42 9.36 2.42 20.70
N ILE A 43 8.19 2.34 20.07
CA ILE A 43 7.42 3.50 19.61
C ILE A 43 6.02 3.43 20.21
N LYS A 44 5.57 4.53 20.81
CA LYS A 44 4.21 4.70 21.30
C LYS A 44 3.59 5.93 20.63
N GLY A 45 2.60 5.70 19.78
CA GLY A 45 1.95 6.72 18.97
C GLY A 45 1.91 6.33 17.50
N GLU A 46 2.17 7.28 16.60
CA GLU A 46 1.97 7.08 15.18
C GLU A 46 3.30 7.09 14.42
N ALA A 47 3.54 6.08 13.59
CA ALA A 47 4.76 5.98 12.77
C ALA A 47 4.40 6.07 11.29
N ILE A 48 4.82 7.15 10.63
CA ILE A 48 4.53 7.44 9.23
C ILE A 48 5.84 7.47 8.45
N SER A 49 5.94 6.65 7.41
CA SER A 49 7.06 6.64 6.48
C SER A 49 6.56 6.78 5.05
N ASP A 50 7.11 7.71 4.28
CA ASP A 50 6.78 7.80 2.85
C ASP A 50 7.49 6.71 2.02
N GLY A 51 8.41 5.95 2.63
CA GLY A 51 9.22 4.92 1.99
C GLY A 51 9.05 3.53 2.60
N TYR A 52 10.18 2.83 2.78
CA TYR A 52 10.23 1.47 3.32
C TYR A 52 10.42 1.48 4.84
N LEU A 53 9.52 0.85 5.57
CA LEU A 53 9.61 0.75 7.03
C LEU A 53 9.96 -0.69 7.46
N ILE A 54 11.03 -0.82 8.24
CA ILE A 54 11.49 -2.10 8.80
C ILE A 54 11.26 -2.06 10.31
N ILE A 55 10.39 -2.92 10.82
CA ILE A 55 10.27 -3.17 12.25
C ILE A 55 11.08 -4.44 12.53
N GLY A 56 12.27 -4.28 13.11
CA GLY A 56 13.16 -5.39 13.45
C GLY A 56 12.60 -6.25 14.60
N GLU A 57 13.27 -7.36 14.91
CA GLU A 57 12.82 -8.33 15.92
C GLU A 57 12.67 -7.72 17.32
N GLY A 58 13.55 -6.78 17.69
CA GLY A 58 13.45 -6.02 18.94
C GLY A 58 12.40 -4.89 18.91
N GLY A 59 11.89 -4.56 17.72
CA GLY A 59 10.96 -3.47 17.49
C GLY A 59 9.60 -3.72 18.11
N TYR A 60 9.10 -2.74 18.86
CA TYR A 60 7.75 -2.76 19.43
C TYR A 60 7.05 -1.44 19.15
N VAL A 61 5.92 -1.50 18.43
CA VAL A 61 5.14 -0.31 18.08
C VAL A 61 3.72 -0.44 18.65
N GLU A 62 3.31 0.55 19.43
CA GLU A 62 1.96 0.68 19.98
C GLU A 62 1.29 1.93 19.39
N GLY A 63 0.38 1.71 18.44
CA GLY A 63 -0.38 2.72 17.73
C GLY A 63 -0.41 2.49 16.22
N ASP A 64 -0.74 3.53 15.46
CA ASP A 64 -0.99 3.42 14.02
C ASP A 64 0.33 3.52 13.22
N VAL A 65 0.49 2.62 12.25
CA VAL A 65 1.70 2.57 11.40
C VAL A 65 1.31 2.72 9.94
N ARG A 66 1.97 3.64 9.22
CA ARG A 66 1.74 3.90 7.80
C ARG A 66 3.04 3.88 7.01
N SER A 67 3.07 3.13 5.91
CA SER A 67 4.18 3.21 4.95
C SER A 67 3.83 2.83 3.52
N GLU A 68 4.73 3.10 2.57
CA GLU A 68 4.59 2.60 1.20
C GLU A 68 4.83 1.08 1.14
N ASN A 69 5.94 0.64 1.74
CA ASN A 69 6.30 -0.76 1.92
C ASN A 69 6.70 -1.02 3.37
N MET A 70 6.45 -2.23 3.86
CA MET A 70 6.76 -2.57 5.25
C MET A 70 7.22 -4.00 5.42
N LEU A 71 8.25 -4.20 6.25
CA LEU A 71 8.67 -5.48 6.76
C LEU A 71 8.53 -5.50 8.29
N ILE A 72 7.83 -6.50 8.82
CA ILE A 72 7.58 -6.65 10.25
C ILE A 72 8.20 -7.96 10.72
N ALA A 73 9.28 -7.83 11.50
CA ALA A 73 9.89 -8.90 12.27
C ALA A 73 9.66 -8.78 13.77
N GLY A 74 9.23 -7.60 14.24
CA GLY A 74 8.90 -7.34 15.64
C GLY A 74 7.42 -7.47 15.96
N THR A 75 6.97 -6.70 16.95
CA THR A 75 5.57 -6.70 17.42
C THR A 75 4.90 -5.35 17.17
N VAL A 76 3.70 -5.38 16.58
CA VAL A 76 2.89 -4.18 16.33
C VAL A 76 1.51 -4.35 16.96
N HIS A 77 1.13 -3.38 17.78
CA HIS A 77 -0.20 -3.26 18.40
C HIS A 77 -0.90 -2.01 17.87
N GLY A 78 -1.83 -2.16 16.93
CA GLY A 78 -2.54 -1.05 16.32
C GLY A 78 -2.81 -1.27 14.84
N ASN A 79 -3.30 -0.22 14.15
CA ASN A 79 -3.67 -0.35 12.76
C ASN A 79 -2.46 -0.19 11.85
N VAL A 80 -2.33 -1.10 10.89
CA VAL A 80 -1.22 -1.14 9.92
C VAL A 80 -1.76 -0.78 8.54
N TYR A 81 -1.29 0.33 7.99
CA TYR A 81 -1.64 0.80 6.65
C TYR A 81 -0.42 0.78 5.74
N VAL A 82 -0.43 -0.12 4.76
CA VAL A 82 0.66 -0.26 3.79
C VAL A 82 0.13 -0.06 2.39
N LYS A 83 0.73 0.85 1.63
CA LYS A 83 0.21 1.23 0.31
C LYS A 83 0.40 0.11 -0.72
N ASP A 84 1.56 -0.53 -0.75
CA ASP A 84 1.92 -1.51 -1.78
C ASP A 84 2.17 -2.93 -1.25
N ARG A 85 3.21 -3.16 -0.45
CA ARG A 85 3.59 -4.52 -0.01
C ARG A 85 3.94 -4.57 1.48
N LEU A 86 3.22 -5.41 2.22
CA LEU A 86 3.47 -5.76 3.60
C LEU A 86 4.04 -7.17 3.69
N GLU A 87 5.17 -7.32 4.38
CA GLU A 87 5.84 -8.58 4.65
C GLU A 87 5.91 -8.81 6.16
N ILE A 88 5.43 -9.96 6.62
CA ILE A 88 5.55 -10.39 8.01
C ILE A 88 6.51 -11.56 8.04
N THR A 89 7.64 -11.42 8.74
CA THR A 89 8.62 -12.50 8.89
C THR A 89 8.19 -13.48 9.98
N GLU A 90 8.93 -14.57 10.14
CA GLU A 90 8.66 -15.66 11.09
C GLU A 90 8.48 -15.21 12.54
N SER A 91 9.16 -14.14 12.96
CA SER A 91 9.08 -13.56 14.30
C SER A 91 7.99 -12.48 14.42
N GLY A 92 7.40 -12.05 13.30
CA GLY A 92 6.47 -10.94 13.23
C GLY A 92 5.13 -11.21 13.90
N LYS A 93 4.67 -10.25 14.71
CA LYS A 93 3.40 -10.31 15.44
C LYS A 93 2.61 -9.03 15.24
N ILE A 94 1.38 -9.14 14.77
CA ILE A 94 0.48 -7.98 14.60
C ILE A 94 -0.81 -8.21 15.37
N ILE A 95 -1.20 -7.24 16.18
CA ILE A 95 -2.49 -7.21 16.88
C ILE A 95 -3.19 -5.92 16.48
N GLY A 96 -4.12 -6.03 15.54
CA GLY A 96 -4.85 -4.89 14.99
C GLY A 96 -5.22 -5.09 13.51
N ASP A 97 -5.82 -4.06 12.93
CA ASP A 97 -6.35 -4.13 11.57
C ASP A 97 -5.29 -3.79 10.53
N ILE A 98 -5.22 -4.59 9.47
CA ILE A 98 -4.25 -4.44 8.38
C ILE A 98 -4.99 -3.96 7.14
N THR A 99 -4.49 -2.93 6.49
CA THR A 99 -4.91 -2.50 5.15
C THR A 99 -3.70 -2.49 4.23
N THR A 100 -3.69 -3.38 3.23
CA THR A 100 -2.57 -3.46 2.27
C THR A 100 -3.02 -3.90 0.89
N LYS A 101 -2.24 -3.56 -0.15
CA LYS A 101 -2.46 -4.05 -1.52
C LYS A 101 -1.89 -5.47 -1.72
N SER A 102 -0.77 -5.78 -1.08
CA SER A 102 -0.12 -7.10 -1.13
C SER A 102 0.34 -7.49 0.27
N LEU A 103 0.09 -8.74 0.65
CA LEU A 103 0.42 -9.30 1.96
C LEU A 103 1.21 -10.60 1.77
N VAL A 104 2.38 -10.68 2.38
CA VAL A 104 3.20 -11.88 2.47
C VAL A 104 3.39 -12.22 3.95
N ILE A 105 3.08 -13.45 4.32
CA ILE A 105 3.19 -13.94 5.69
C ILE A 105 4.10 -15.16 5.66
N ALA A 106 5.23 -15.09 6.37
CA ALA A 106 6.14 -16.20 6.52
C ALA A 106 5.59 -17.25 7.51
N GLU A 107 6.11 -18.47 7.45
CA GLU A 107 5.81 -19.50 8.43
C GLU A 107 6.27 -19.04 9.83
N GLY A 108 5.42 -19.24 10.85
CA GLY A 108 5.69 -18.79 12.23
C GLY A 108 5.14 -17.41 12.57
N ALA A 109 4.87 -16.57 11.57
CA ALA A 109 4.26 -15.26 11.78
C ALA A 109 2.84 -15.38 12.36
N SER A 110 2.43 -14.39 13.15
CA SER A 110 1.07 -14.35 13.71
C SER A 110 0.45 -12.97 13.54
N PHE A 111 -0.82 -12.94 13.13
CA PHE A 111 -1.61 -11.71 13.13
C PHE A 111 -3.00 -11.98 13.70
N ALA A 112 -3.53 -11.01 14.44
CA ALA A 112 -4.86 -11.05 15.02
C ALA A 112 -5.58 -9.73 14.74
N GLY A 113 -6.57 -9.75 13.85
CA GLY A 113 -7.38 -8.58 13.49
C GLY A 113 -8.01 -8.72 12.11
N LYS A 114 -8.59 -7.64 11.60
CA LYS A 114 -9.21 -7.60 10.27
C LYS A 114 -8.18 -7.23 9.22
N CYS A 115 -8.07 -8.03 8.16
CA CYS A 115 -7.26 -7.71 6.99
C CYS A 115 -8.14 -7.23 5.83
N THR A 116 -7.86 -6.04 5.31
CA THR A 116 -8.53 -5.45 4.15
C THR A 116 -7.56 -5.32 3.00
N MET A 117 -7.81 -6.06 1.91
CA MET A 117 -6.97 -6.02 0.70
C MET A 117 -7.36 -4.83 -0.19
N ALA A 118 -6.61 -3.74 -0.10
CA ALA A 118 -6.86 -2.49 -0.83
C ALA A 118 -6.82 -2.67 -2.36
N ALA A 119 -6.09 -3.67 -2.86
CA ALA A 119 -6.05 -4.02 -4.28
C ALA A 119 -7.44 -4.33 -4.85
N LEU A 120 -8.31 -4.97 -4.05
CA LEU A 120 -9.65 -5.38 -4.47
C LEU A 120 -10.65 -4.23 -4.44
N LEU A 121 -10.41 -3.19 -3.62
CA LEU A 121 -11.28 -2.02 -3.51
C LEU A 121 -11.16 -1.10 -4.74
N LYS A 122 -9.96 -0.96 -5.31
CA LYS A 122 -9.74 -0.17 -6.54
C LYS A 122 -10.29 -0.84 -7.81
N GLY A 123 -10.67 -2.11 -7.75
CA GLY A 123 -11.32 -2.83 -8.85
C GLY A 123 -12.81 -2.48 -9.03
N ALA A 124 -13.44 -1.87 -8.03
CA ALA A 124 -14.87 -1.51 -8.08
C ALA A 124 -15.15 -0.12 -8.70
N GLU A 125 -14.13 0.72 -8.90
CA GLU A 125 -14.29 2.09 -9.42
C GLU A 125 -13.78 2.29 -10.86
N ASN A 126 -13.40 1.20 -11.54
CA ASN A 126 -12.97 1.23 -12.94
C ASN A 126 -13.92 0.49 -13.89
N GLN A 127 -15.21 0.48 -13.58
CA GLN A 127 -16.20 0.47 -14.66
C GLN A 127 -16.30 1.90 -15.20
N GLN A 128 -15.51 2.17 -16.24
CA GLN A 128 -15.88 3.20 -17.20
C GLN A 128 -17.37 3.02 -17.54
N PRO A 129 -18.22 4.06 -17.44
CA PRO A 129 -19.48 4.03 -18.16
C PRO A 129 -19.15 3.78 -19.62
N THR A 130 -19.61 2.64 -20.13
CA THR A 130 -19.53 2.26 -21.53
C THR A 130 -19.92 3.45 -22.39
N ALA A 131 -19.05 3.78 -23.33
CA ALA A 131 -19.21 4.84 -24.31
C ALA A 131 -20.39 4.54 -25.26
N GLY A 132 -21.63 4.69 -24.78
CA GLY A 132 -22.85 4.37 -25.53
C GLY A 132 -24.01 5.36 -25.35
N GLN A 133 -23.85 6.48 -24.63
CA GLN A 133 -24.95 7.42 -24.39
C GLN A 133 -24.65 8.90 -24.70
N LYS A 134 -23.61 9.20 -25.51
CA LYS A 134 -23.36 10.58 -25.98
C LYS A 134 -23.67 10.86 -27.46
N GLU A 135 -24.22 9.90 -28.21
CA GLU A 135 -24.51 10.09 -29.65
C GLU A 135 -25.99 10.10 -30.06
N LEU A 136 -26.97 10.09 -29.14
CA LEU A 136 -28.39 10.26 -29.52
C LEU A 136 -28.99 11.66 -29.29
N MET A 137 -28.27 12.62 -28.70
CA MET A 137 -28.79 13.98 -28.53
C MET A 137 -28.30 15.01 -29.58
N LYS A 138 -27.29 14.68 -30.41
CA LYS A 138 -26.87 15.59 -31.50
C LYS A 138 -27.68 15.47 -32.79
N ASN A 139 -28.42 14.38 -33.00
CA ASN A 139 -29.22 14.19 -34.22
C ASN A 139 -30.69 14.68 -34.13
N GLY A 140 -31.11 15.23 -32.98
CA GLY A 140 -32.45 15.82 -32.81
C GLY A 140 -32.56 17.25 -33.31
N GLU A 141 -31.50 18.06 -33.18
CA GLU A 141 -31.56 19.50 -33.46
C GLU A 141 -31.32 19.85 -34.94
N SER A 142 -30.64 18.98 -35.70
CA SER A 142 -30.42 19.22 -37.13
C SER A 142 -31.65 18.95 -38.01
N LYS A 143 -32.65 18.18 -37.54
CA LYS A 143 -33.88 17.89 -38.32
C LYS A 143 -35.00 18.91 -38.11
N LEU A 144 -34.97 19.72 -37.04
CA LEU A 144 -36.00 20.74 -36.82
C LEU A 144 -35.67 22.06 -37.53
N GLN A 145 -34.38 22.39 -37.72
CA GLN A 145 -33.99 23.59 -38.46
C GLN A 145 -34.14 23.45 -39.98
N GLN A 146 -34.11 22.24 -40.54
CA GLN A 146 -34.36 22.04 -41.98
C GLN A 146 -35.83 22.24 -42.38
N ARG A 147 -36.80 21.98 -41.49
CA ARG A 147 -38.23 22.13 -41.83
C ARG A 147 -38.76 23.56 -41.77
N VAL A 148 -38.04 24.49 -41.15
CA VAL A 148 -38.45 25.91 -41.08
C VAL A 148 -37.94 26.70 -42.30
N ALA A 149 -36.94 26.20 -43.02
CA ALA A 149 -36.38 26.88 -44.20
C ALA A 149 -37.15 26.63 -45.51
N GLU A 150 -37.98 25.58 -45.59
CA GLU A 150 -38.76 25.24 -46.80
C GLU A 150 -40.22 25.75 -46.77
N ALA A 151 -40.63 26.47 -45.73
CA ALA A 151 -41.97 27.07 -45.62
C ALA A 151 -41.99 28.56 -45.97
N LYS A 152 -41.06 29.01 -46.83
CA LYS A 152 -41.07 30.35 -47.45
C LYS A 152 -41.34 30.24 -48.94
#